data_AF-A0A8K0K003-F1
#
_entry.id   AF-A0A8K0K003-F1
#
_cell.length_a   1.000
_cell.length_b   1.000
_cell.length_c   1.000
_cell.angle_alpha   90.00
_cell.angle_beta   90.00
_cell.angle_gamma   90.00
#
_symmetry.space_group_name_H-M   'P 1'
#
loop_
_entity.id
_entity.type
_entity.pdbx_description
1 polymer ?
#
loop_
_entity_poly.entity_id
_entity_poly.type
_entity_poly.pdbx_seq_one_letter_code
_entity_poly.pdbx_strand_id
1 'polypeptide(L)'
;MLGESMHHSPTAKNNPNIFPFLQDRHAKGRSEPELDASQDWELLLGYENGTHTILRFRRPYDTCDRKDYRITGGTCPSKKRRNVGIRLEHFTGEDTTV
;
A
#
# COMPACT_ATOMS: atom_id res chain seq x y z
N MET A 1 25.16 -10.81 -1.81
CA MET A 1 24.30 -10.91 -0.62
C MET A 1 22.93 -11.34 -1.10
N LEU A 2 22.40 -12.44 -0.55
CA LEU A 2 21.21 -13.10 -1.08
C LEU A 2 19.96 -12.26 -0.74
N GLY A 3 19.29 -11.75 -1.76
CA GLY A 3 18.01 -11.06 -1.60
C GLY A 3 16.91 -12.09 -1.33
N GLU A 4 16.24 -11.95 -0.19
CA GLU A 4 15.06 -12.73 0.11
C GLU A 4 13.90 -12.23 -0.76
N SER A 5 13.69 -12.93 -1.88
CA SER A 5 12.52 -12.81 -2.72
C SER A 5 11.28 -13.17 -1.90
N MET A 6 10.34 -12.24 -1.74
CA MET A 6 8.98 -12.55 -1.25
C MET A 6 8.26 -13.43 -2.28
N HIS A 7 8.61 -14.71 -2.31
CA HIS A 7 8.00 -15.74 -3.13
C HIS A 7 6.86 -16.42 -2.35
N HIS A 8 5.78 -15.69 -2.05
CA HIS A 8 4.52 -16.31 -1.63
C HIS A 8 3.32 -15.61 -2.27
N SER A 9 2.78 -16.28 -3.27
CA SER A 9 1.46 -16.09 -3.89
C SER A 9 0.50 -17.13 -3.24
N PRO A 10 -0.83 -17.11 -3.41
CA PRO A 10 -1.81 -16.10 -3.07
C PRO A 10 -2.96 -16.71 -2.22
N THR A 11 -2.91 -16.66 -0.88
CA THR A 11 -4.06 -17.04 -0.02
C THR A 11 -4.05 -16.32 1.35
N ALA A 12 -3.90 -15.00 1.36
CA ALA A 12 -3.97 -14.20 2.59
C ALA A 12 -5.43 -13.90 3.01
N LYS A 13 -6.23 -14.93 3.32
CA LYS A 13 -7.52 -14.73 4.01
C LYS A 13 -7.58 -15.26 5.44
N ASN A 14 -6.63 -16.09 5.88
CA ASN A 14 -6.81 -16.87 7.10
C ASN A 14 -5.62 -16.83 8.08
N ASN A 15 -4.73 -15.85 8.02
CA ASN A 15 -3.70 -15.68 9.06
C ASN A 15 -3.57 -14.21 9.48
N PRO A 16 -3.97 -13.85 10.72
CA PRO A 16 -3.93 -12.46 11.20
C PRO A 16 -2.52 -11.90 11.40
N ASN A 17 -1.46 -12.71 11.22
CA ASN A 17 -0.07 -12.30 11.48
C ASN A 17 0.85 -12.26 10.24
N ILE A 18 0.32 -12.36 9.01
CA ILE A 18 1.09 -12.18 7.75
C ILE A 18 0.81 -10.78 7.15
N PHE A 19 0.63 -9.76 7.99
CA PHE A 19 0.40 -8.36 7.58
C PHE A 19 1.40 -7.33 8.18
N PRO A 20 2.71 -7.57 8.39
CA PRO A 20 3.46 -6.69 9.29
C PRO A 20 3.91 -5.34 8.69
N PHE A 21 3.84 -5.14 7.36
CA PHE A 21 4.67 -4.08 6.73
C PHE A 21 3.94 -2.99 5.94
N LEU A 22 2.65 -3.12 5.62
CA LEU A 22 1.87 -2.05 4.99
C LEU A 22 0.68 -1.69 5.88
N GLN A 23 0.66 -0.45 6.36
CA GLN A 23 -0.38 0.09 7.23
C GLN A 23 -1.14 1.21 6.51
N ASP A 24 -2.47 1.13 6.51
CA ASP A 24 -3.30 2.27 6.10
C ASP A 24 -3.33 3.33 7.20
N ARG A 25 -3.08 4.59 6.83
CA ARG A 25 -2.96 5.70 7.77
C ARG A 25 -3.58 6.98 7.22
N HIS A 26 -4.20 7.76 8.11
CA HIS A 26 -4.85 9.02 7.77
C HIS A 26 -4.15 10.21 8.44
N ALA A 27 -3.72 11.17 7.64
CA ALA A 27 -3.10 12.41 8.12
C ALA A 27 -4.15 13.52 8.29
N LYS A 28 -4.20 14.13 9.48
CA LYS A 28 -5.06 15.30 9.77
C LYS A 28 -4.32 16.64 9.63
N GLY A 29 -3.00 16.61 9.41
CA GLY A 29 -2.14 17.78 9.38
C GLY A 29 -0.67 17.41 9.20
N ARG A 30 0.23 18.33 9.56
CA ARG A 30 1.69 18.14 9.49
C ARG A 30 2.22 17.43 10.74
N SER A 31 1.69 16.25 11.01
CA SER A 31 2.09 15.38 12.11
C SER A 31 2.22 13.95 11.61
N GLU A 32 2.71 13.04 12.46
CA GLU A 32 2.67 11.61 12.14
C GLU A 32 1.22 11.20 11.81
N PRO A 33 0.97 10.55 10.65
CA PRO A 33 -0.35 10.04 10.32
C PRO A 33 -0.81 8.98 11.34
N GLU A 34 -2.07 9.05 11.74
CA GLU A 34 -2.67 8.08 12.65
C GLU A 34 -2.98 6.78 11.91
N LEU A 35 -2.88 5.63 12.60
CA LEU A 35 -3.36 4.36 12.06
C LEU A 35 -4.85 4.46 11.74
N ASP A 36 -5.24 4.12 10.51
CA ASP A 36 -6.65 4.16 10.16
C ASP A 36 -7.39 2.93 10.73
N ALA A 37 -8.59 3.17 11.25
CA ALA A 37 -9.43 2.13 11.82
C ALA A 37 -10.03 1.23 10.71
N SER A 38 -10.25 1.81 9.53
CA SER A 38 -10.57 1.06 8.32
C SER A 38 -9.28 0.72 7.60
N GLN A 39 -9.05 -0.55 7.26
CA GLN A 39 -7.89 -0.98 6.47
C GLN A 39 -8.37 -1.33 5.07
N ASP A 40 -8.57 -0.31 4.23
CA ASP A 40 -9.26 -0.44 2.95
C ASP A 40 -8.36 -0.89 1.79
N TRP A 41 -7.05 -0.86 2.00
CA TRP A 41 -6.05 -1.26 1.02
C TRP A 41 -5.66 -2.73 1.18
N GLU A 42 -5.67 -3.43 0.06
CA GLU A 42 -5.20 -4.81 -0.03
C GLU A 42 -3.93 -4.86 -0.88
N LEU A 43 -2.81 -5.25 -0.27
CA LEU A 43 -1.57 -5.52 -0.99
C LEU A 43 -1.76 -6.77 -1.87
N LEU A 44 -1.51 -6.62 -3.16
CA LEU A 44 -1.61 -7.69 -4.16
C LEU A 44 -0.25 -8.30 -4.48
N LEU A 45 0.79 -7.46 -4.53
CA LEU A 45 2.14 -7.86 -4.87
C LEU A 45 3.14 -6.86 -4.27
N GLY A 46 4.26 -7.35 -3.75
CA GLY A 46 5.40 -6.54 -3.38
C GLY A 46 6.69 -7.24 -3.82
N TYR A 47 7.57 -6.54 -4.50
CA TYR A 47 8.92 -7.04 -4.78
C TYR A 47 9.91 -5.89 -4.93
N GLU A 48 11.16 -6.20 -4.63
CA GLU A 48 12.28 -5.31 -4.82
C GLU A 48 13.13 -5.84 -5.98
N ASN A 49 13.66 -4.93 -6.79
CA ASN A 49 14.75 -5.20 -7.71
C ASN A 49 15.90 -4.24 -7.40
N GLY A 50 17.05 -4.41 -8.05
CA GLY A 50 18.26 -3.65 -7.73
C GLY A 50 18.15 -2.12 -7.77
N THR A 51 17.07 -1.58 -8.33
CA THR A 51 16.85 -0.12 -8.43
C THR A 51 15.54 0.35 -7.80
N HIS A 52 14.58 -0.54 -7.53
CA HIS A 52 13.24 -0.15 -7.11
C HIS A 52 12.58 -1.14 -6.17
N THR A 53 11.76 -0.58 -5.30
CA THR A 53 10.68 -1.32 -4.63
C THR A 53 9.38 -1.08 -5.37
N ILE A 54 8.69 -2.15 -5.76
CA ILE A 54 7.39 -2.13 -6.44
C ILE A 54 6.32 -2.70 -5.52
N LEU A 55 5.29 -1.90 -5.24
CA LEU A 55 4.09 -2.32 -4.52
C LEU A 55 2.88 -2.18 -5.43
N ARG A 56 2.09 -3.25 -5.57
CA ARG A 56 0.77 -3.22 -6.22
C ARG A 56 -0.29 -3.53 -5.19
N PHE A 57 -1.30 -2.68 -5.11
CA PHE A 57 -2.40 -2.82 -4.17
C PHE A 57 -3.72 -2.49 -4.85
N ARG A 58 -4.82 -2.82 -4.18
CA ARG A 58 -6.15 -2.39 -4.58
C ARG A 58 -6.96 -1.83 -3.43
N ARG A 59 -7.86 -0.90 -3.75
CA ARG A 59 -8.92 -0.41 -2.85
C ARG A 59 -10.24 -0.22 -3.58
N PRO A 60 -11.39 -0.26 -2.90
CA PRO A 60 -12.67 0.20 -3.45
C PRO A 60 -12.61 1.64 -3.97
N TYR A 61 -13.41 1.97 -4.98
CA TYR A 61 -13.55 3.38 -5.43
C TYR A 61 -14.23 4.28 -4.38
N ASP A 62 -15.01 3.66 -3.50
CA ASP A 62 -15.75 4.26 -2.39
C ASP A 62 -15.76 3.25 -1.25
N THR A 63 -15.12 3.59 -0.13
CA THR A 63 -14.87 2.71 1.02
C THR A 63 -15.91 2.85 2.13
N CYS A 64 -16.75 3.88 2.06
CA CYS A 64 -17.66 4.29 3.13
C CYS A 64 -16.98 4.86 4.37
N ASP A 65 -15.65 5.01 4.35
CA ASP A 65 -14.96 5.82 5.33
C ASP A 65 -15.04 7.30 4.90
N ARG A 66 -15.50 8.15 5.82
CA ARG A 66 -15.62 9.59 5.59
C ARG A 66 -14.26 10.30 5.55
N LYS A 67 -13.21 9.65 6.06
CA LYS A 67 -11.83 10.13 6.00
C LYS A 67 -11.17 9.87 4.65
N ASP A 68 -11.78 9.00 3.85
CA ASP A 68 -11.25 8.54 2.59
C ASP A 68 -11.69 9.42 1.41
N TYR A 69 -10.78 9.60 0.45
CA TYR A 69 -11.14 10.28 -0.80
C TYR A 69 -11.82 9.32 -1.78
N ARG A 70 -13.06 9.66 -2.13
CA ARG A 70 -13.85 8.93 -3.13
C ARG A 70 -13.32 9.19 -4.55
N ILE A 71 -12.95 8.13 -5.28
CA ILE A 71 -12.37 8.27 -6.63
C ILE A 71 -13.44 8.56 -7.69
N THR A 72 -14.64 7.98 -7.60
CA THR A 72 -15.72 8.18 -8.59
C THR A 72 -17.11 8.14 -7.95
N GLY A 73 -18.14 8.63 -8.65
CA GLY A 73 -19.54 8.40 -8.28
C GLY A 73 -19.94 6.92 -8.37
N GLY A 74 -20.68 6.41 -7.39
CA GLY A 74 -21.09 5.01 -7.26
C GLY A 74 -21.94 4.73 -6.02
N THR A 75 -22.03 3.47 -5.61
CA THR A 75 -22.66 3.04 -4.35
C THR A 75 -21.60 2.65 -3.33
N CYS A 76 -21.92 2.80 -2.05
CA CYS A 76 -21.03 2.52 -0.95
C CYS A 76 -21.39 1.19 -0.25
N PRO A 77 -20.46 0.24 -0.04
CA PRO A 77 -19.09 0.20 -0.56
C PRO A 77 -19.08 -0.17 -2.04
N SER A 78 -18.09 0.35 -2.77
CA SER A 78 -17.98 0.08 -4.20
C SER A 78 -17.50 -1.34 -4.46
N LYS A 79 -18.27 -2.09 -5.28
CA LYS A 79 -17.80 -3.37 -5.86
C LYS A 79 -16.67 -3.18 -6.87
N LYS A 80 -16.56 -1.98 -7.48
CA LYS A 80 -15.43 -1.61 -8.33
C LYS A 80 -14.23 -1.22 -7.48
N ARG A 81 -13.06 -1.74 -7.84
CA ARG A 81 -11.79 -1.52 -7.16
C ARG A 81 -10.75 -0.97 -8.14
N ARG A 82 -9.83 -0.13 -7.64
CA ARG A 82 -8.69 0.38 -8.41
C ARG A 82 -7.46 -0.42 -8.07
N ASN A 83 -6.74 -0.91 -9.09
CA ASN A 83 -5.37 -1.37 -8.91
C ASN A 83 -4.44 -0.17 -9.04
N VAL A 84 -3.57 0.03 -8.07
CA VAL A 84 -2.59 1.11 -8.04
C VAL A 84 -1.21 0.51 -7.82
N GLY A 85 -0.22 1.02 -8.55
CA GLY A 85 1.18 0.66 -8.38
C GLY A 85 1.97 1.85 -7.86
N ILE A 86 2.78 1.62 -6.83
CA ILE A 86 3.82 2.55 -6.37
C ILE A 86 5.18 1.95 -6.74
N ARG A 87 6.03 2.78 -7.34
CA ARG A 87 7.43 2.51 -7.60
C ARG A 87 8.25 3.49 -6.76
N LEU A 88 9.03 2.96 -5.83
CA LEU A 88 9.96 3.73 -5.02
C LEU A 88 11.35 3.53 -5.62
N GLU A 89 12.03 4.63 -5.91
CA GLU A 89 13.40 4.65 -6.40
C GLU A 89 14.37 4.44 -5.23
N HIS A 90 15.40 3.61 -5.42
CA HIS A 90 16.48 3.52 -4.43
C HIS A 90 17.43 4.69 -4.61
N PHE A 91 17.41 5.65 -3.68
CA PHE A 91 18.47 6.65 -3.58
C PHE A 91 19.70 5.97 -2.95
N THR A 92 20.63 5.49 -3.78
CA THR A 92 21.99 5.18 -3.33
C THR A 92 22.64 6.53 -3.04
N GLY A 93 22.85 6.85 -1.77
CA GLY A 93 23.36 8.16 -1.31
C GLY A 93 24.82 8.44 -1.69
N GLU A 94 25.13 8.44 -2.98
CA GLU A 94 26.45 8.74 -3.54
C GLU A 94 26.47 10.10 -4.25
N ASP A 95 25.53 11.00 -3.92
CA ASP A 95 25.60 12.42 -4.27
C ASP A 95 25.94 13.25 -3.03
N THR A 96 27.17 13.07 -2.54
CA THR A 96 27.84 14.06 -1.70
C THR A 96 28.69 14.95 -2.61
N THR A 97 28.06 15.87 -3.33
CA THR A 97 28.75 17.04 -3.86
C THR A 97 27.98 18.31 -3.55
N VAL A 98 28.32 18.94 -2.42
CA VAL A 98 28.54 20.40 -2.25
C VAL A 98 29.22 20.67 -0.91
#